data_AF-A0A0G0UE39-F1
#
_entry.id   AF-A0A0G0UE39-F1
#
_cell.length_a   1.000
_cell.length_b   1.000
_cell.length_c   1.000
_cell.angle_alpha   90.00
_cell.angle_beta   90.00
_cell.angle_gamma   90.00
#
_symmetry.space_group_name_H-M   'P 1'
#
loop_
_entity.id
_entity.type
_entity.pdbx_description
1 polymer ?
#
loop_
_entity_poly.entity_id
_entity_poly.type
_entity_poly.pdbx_seq_one_letter_code
_entity_poly.pdbx_strand_id
1 'polypeptide(L)'
;QPNLPPTSDISMSTEEQREVEKEPYWTKDQYIEWAESFGKDEAWVNETFEFQPDGTTIVNANLVLEGKGIKQLPIGLMEVKGILYISENPSFKLNGYPKRVDGYFGCSHNNLSSLQGMPEEFDGDIYLESNKISFLGGLPNEVMGNLSLYHNQLENLNGISKEISGNLNLGGNNQLTSLEALKGERYSRNNDSCRNSNWRKYLYKIIPNRPYR
;
A
#
# COMPACT_ATOMS: atom_id res chain seq x y z
N GLN A 1 -13.49 2.19 73.59
CA GLN A 1 -13.66 2.81 72.25
C GLN A 1 -12.36 3.52 71.89
N PRO A 2 -11.83 3.41 70.66
CA PRO A 2 -12.12 2.45 69.59
C PRO A 2 -10.91 1.56 69.23
N ASN A 3 -11.21 0.39 68.67
CA ASN A 3 -10.28 -0.53 68.00
C ASN A 3 -9.81 0.08 66.67
N LEU A 4 -8.50 0.11 66.43
CA LEU A 4 -7.91 0.31 65.11
C LEU A 4 -7.39 -1.05 64.60
N PRO A 5 -7.77 -1.50 63.39
CA PRO A 5 -7.26 -2.73 62.80
C PRO A 5 -5.81 -2.56 62.29
N PRO A 6 -5.09 -3.67 62.05
CA PRO A 6 -3.66 -3.62 61.71
C PRO A 6 -3.41 -3.05 60.31
N THR A 7 -2.27 -2.40 60.17
CA THR A 7 -1.65 -1.93 58.93
C THR A 7 -1.52 -3.06 57.91
N SER A 8 -2.25 -2.96 56.80
CA SER A 8 -1.99 -3.73 55.60
C SER A 8 -1.05 -2.94 54.69
N ASP A 9 0.21 -3.37 54.65
CA ASP A 9 1.06 -3.19 53.48
C ASP A 9 0.31 -3.76 52.26
N ILE A 10 -0.13 -2.90 51.36
CA ILE A 10 -0.56 -3.29 50.03
C ILE A 10 0.45 -2.68 49.06
N SER A 11 1.51 -3.47 48.88
CA SER A 11 2.19 -3.73 47.61
C SER A 11 1.89 -2.75 46.48
N MET A 12 2.94 -2.03 46.07
CA MET A 12 3.16 -1.75 44.65
C MET A 12 3.05 -3.04 43.83
N SER A 13 2.80 -2.88 42.53
CA SER A 13 2.57 -3.90 41.51
C SER A 13 1.12 -4.38 41.52
N THR A 14 0.34 -4.19 40.48
CA THR A 14 0.69 -4.31 39.06
C THR A 14 0.02 -3.18 38.28
N GLU A 15 0.84 -2.30 37.68
CA GLU A 15 0.48 -1.76 36.38
C GLU A 15 0.23 -2.98 35.49
N GLU A 16 -1.04 -3.27 35.23
CA GLU A 16 -1.45 -4.10 34.10
C GLU A 16 -1.01 -3.36 32.84
N GLN A 17 0.27 -3.46 32.53
CA GLN A 17 0.75 -3.32 31.18
C GLN A 17 0.03 -4.42 30.41
N ARG A 18 -1.04 -4.04 29.70
CA ARG A 18 -1.54 -4.82 28.58
C ARG A 18 -0.37 -4.95 27.62
N GLU A 19 0.39 -6.02 27.75
CA GLU A 19 1.25 -6.50 26.68
C GLU A 19 0.29 -6.81 25.53
N VAL A 20 0.18 -5.86 24.61
CA VAL A 20 -0.35 -6.13 23.28
C VAL A 20 0.65 -7.13 22.71
N GLU A 21 0.30 -8.41 22.71
CA GLU A 21 1.00 -9.44 21.96
C GLU A 21 1.05 -8.98 20.51
N LYS A 22 2.14 -8.31 20.12
CA LYS A 22 2.40 -7.95 18.73
C LYS A 22 2.51 -9.27 17.99
N GLU A 23 1.76 -9.43 16.90
CA GLU A 23 1.98 -10.56 15.99
C GLU A 23 3.48 -10.62 15.66
N PRO A 24 4.14 -11.78 15.89
CA PRO A 24 5.57 -11.85 15.72
C PRO A 24 5.92 -11.70 14.23
N TYR A 25 6.92 -10.87 13.94
CA TYR A 25 7.50 -10.77 12.61
C TYR A 25 8.03 -12.12 12.15
N TRP A 26 8.13 -12.31 10.83
CA TRP A 26 8.71 -13.52 10.28
C TRP A 26 10.17 -13.66 10.69
N THR A 27 10.54 -14.87 11.11
CA THR A 27 11.92 -15.27 11.36
C THR A 27 12.70 -15.36 10.05
N LYS A 28 14.03 -15.34 10.13
CA LYS A 28 14.90 -15.53 8.96
C LYS A 28 14.59 -16.83 8.20
N ASP A 29 14.34 -17.93 8.92
CA ASP A 29 13.99 -19.22 8.30
C ASP A 29 12.69 -19.13 7.49
N GLN A 30 11.68 -18.39 7.98
CA GLN A 30 10.44 -18.15 7.23
C GLN A 30 10.67 -17.30 5.97
N TYR A 31 11.60 -16.34 5.99
CA TYR A 31 12.02 -15.63 4.77
C TYR A 31 12.69 -16.58 3.77
N ILE A 32 13.51 -17.51 4.24
CA ILE A 32 14.19 -18.51 3.40
C ILE A 32 13.16 -19.45 2.77
N GLU A 33 12.27 -20.05 3.55
CA GLU A 33 11.19 -20.92 3.04
C GLU A 33 10.30 -20.19 2.01
N TRP A 34 9.98 -18.92 2.28
CA TRP A 34 9.26 -18.07 1.35
C TRP A 34 10.05 -17.85 0.05
N ALA A 35 11.35 -17.56 0.14
CA ALA A 35 12.22 -17.35 -1.02
C ALA A 35 12.38 -18.63 -1.86
N GLU A 36 12.51 -19.78 -1.21
CA GLU A 36 12.61 -21.10 -1.85
C GLU A 36 11.38 -21.43 -2.68
N SER A 37 10.18 -20.98 -2.25
CA SER A 37 8.93 -21.20 -2.99
C SER A 37 8.93 -20.65 -4.42
N PHE A 38 9.82 -19.70 -4.73
CA PHE A 38 10.01 -19.15 -6.07
C PHE A 38 11.46 -19.27 -6.59
N GLY A 39 12.22 -20.23 -6.04
CA GLY A 39 13.53 -20.62 -6.55
C GLY A 39 14.68 -19.71 -6.14
N LYS A 40 14.55 -19.00 -5.02
CA LYS A 40 15.64 -18.26 -4.37
C LYS A 40 16.13 -19.01 -3.14
N ASP A 41 17.38 -18.76 -2.76
CA ASP A 41 18.05 -19.43 -1.64
C ASP A 41 18.34 -18.45 -0.50
N GLU A 42 18.95 -18.97 0.57
CA GLU A 42 19.37 -18.15 1.71
C GLU A 42 20.36 -17.04 1.31
N ALA A 43 21.24 -17.28 0.34
CA ALA A 43 22.19 -16.26 -0.12
C ALA A 43 21.45 -15.05 -0.69
N TRP A 44 20.44 -15.29 -1.53
CA TRP A 44 19.59 -14.23 -2.04
C TRP A 44 18.84 -13.48 -0.93
N VAL A 45 18.36 -14.18 0.10
CA VAL A 45 17.70 -13.54 1.27
C VAL A 45 18.67 -12.62 2.00
N ASN A 46 19.88 -13.10 2.29
CA ASN A 46 20.91 -12.33 2.99
C ASN A 46 21.37 -11.09 2.22
N GLU A 47 21.40 -11.16 0.88
CA GLU A 47 21.76 -10.04 0.02
C GLU A 47 20.62 -9.03 -0.15
N THR A 48 19.37 -9.49 -0.09
CA THR A 48 18.18 -8.67 -0.37
C THR A 48 17.68 -7.95 0.88
N PHE A 49 17.62 -8.64 2.01
CA PHE A 49 16.98 -8.15 3.24
C PHE A 49 18.02 -7.83 4.31
N GLU A 50 18.03 -6.59 4.77
CA GLU A 50 18.76 -6.16 5.95
C GLU A 50 17.91 -6.44 7.20
N PHE A 51 18.28 -7.46 7.96
CA PHE A 51 17.63 -7.79 9.23
C PHE A 51 18.05 -6.82 10.33
N GLN A 52 17.07 -6.18 10.96
CA GLN A 52 17.27 -5.24 12.05
C GLN A 52 17.28 -5.96 13.41
N PRO A 53 17.90 -5.37 14.45
CA PRO A 53 17.94 -5.96 15.80
C PRO A 53 16.55 -6.20 16.43
N ASP A 54 15.52 -5.49 15.98
CA ASP A 54 14.14 -5.63 16.46
C ASP A 54 13.32 -6.69 15.70
N GLY A 55 13.96 -7.44 14.80
CA GLY A 55 13.34 -8.50 14.00
C GLY A 55 12.64 -8.01 12.73
N THR A 56 12.65 -6.71 12.44
CA THR A 56 12.16 -6.18 11.17
C THR A 56 13.19 -6.33 10.05
N THR A 57 12.76 -6.10 8.80
CA THR A 57 13.67 -6.07 7.64
C THR A 57 13.47 -4.83 6.78
N ILE A 58 14.54 -4.43 6.11
CA ILE A 58 14.55 -3.34 5.13
C ILE A 58 15.22 -3.85 3.86
N VAL A 59 14.76 -3.39 2.70
CA VAL A 59 15.44 -3.61 1.41
C VAL A 59 16.06 -2.29 0.96
N ASN A 60 17.39 -2.22 0.88
CA ASN A 60 18.12 -1.01 0.48
C ASN A 60 18.18 -0.77 -1.05
N ALA A 61 17.50 -1.61 -1.82
CA ALA A 61 17.51 -1.60 -3.28
C ALA A 61 16.10 -1.86 -3.85
N ASN A 62 16.03 -2.22 -5.13
CA ASN A 62 14.77 -2.64 -5.75
C ASN A 62 14.41 -4.07 -5.31
N LEU A 63 13.15 -4.31 -4.98
CA LEU A 63 12.58 -5.64 -4.75
C LEU A 63 11.67 -6.02 -5.92
N VAL A 64 12.16 -6.91 -6.79
CA VAL A 64 11.45 -7.36 -8.01
C VAL A 64 11.01 -8.81 -7.84
N LEU A 65 9.70 -8.99 -7.73
CA LEU A 65 9.00 -10.27 -7.48
C LEU A 65 7.87 -10.49 -8.48
N GLU A 66 8.00 -9.97 -9.70
CA GLU A 66 7.05 -10.18 -10.78
C GLU A 66 6.95 -11.66 -11.14
N GLY A 67 5.71 -12.17 -11.28
CA GLY A 67 5.47 -13.52 -11.78
C GLY A 67 6.01 -14.65 -10.89
N LYS A 68 6.23 -14.40 -9.59
CA LYS A 68 6.83 -15.38 -8.66
C LYS A 68 5.84 -16.31 -7.98
N GLY A 69 4.53 -16.11 -8.19
CA GLY A 69 3.49 -16.88 -7.51
C GLY A 69 3.40 -16.60 -6.01
N ILE A 70 3.96 -15.47 -5.53
CA ILE A 70 3.94 -15.11 -4.12
C ILE A 70 2.50 -14.78 -3.68
N LYS A 71 2.16 -15.18 -2.44
CA LYS A 71 0.84 -14.92 -1.85
C LYS A 71 0.79 -13.67 -1.01
N GLN A 72 1.93 -13.27 -0.43
CA GLN A 72 2.10 -12.07 0.37
C GLN A 72 3.58 -11.76 0.50
N LEU A 73 3.89 -10.54 0.95
CA LEU A 73 5.24 -10.15 1.34
C LEU A 73 5.54 -10.61 2.78
N PRO A 74 6.82 -10.72 3.16
CA PRO A 74 7.19 -11.09 4.52
C PRO A 74 6.64 -10.14 5.59
N ILE A 75 6.09 -10.70 6.66
CA ILE A 75 5.61 -9.92 7.81
C ILE A 75 6.84 -9.37 8.54
N GLY A 76 6.89 -8.05 8.71
CA GLY A 76 8.05 -7.34 9.27
C GLY A 76 8.98 -6.72 8.23
N LEU A 77 8.71 -6.87 6.93
CA LEU A 77 9.38 -6.05 5.90
C LEU A 77 8.88 -4.61 6.02
N MET A 78 9.66 -3.71 6.61
CA MET A 78 9.20 -2.36 6.94
C MET A 78 9.30 -1.40 5.76
N GLU A 79 10.38 -1.50 4.99
CA GLU A 79 10.70 -0.49 3.99
C GLU A 79 11.40 -1.11 2.78
N VAL A 80 11.03 -0.62 1.59
CA VAL A 80 11.77 -0.84 0.35
C VAL A 80 12.21 0.51 -0.16
N LYS A 81 13.52 0.80 -0.07
CA LYS A 81 14.12 2.08 -0.48
C LYS A 81 14.15 2.28 -2.01
N GLY A 82 14.03 1.18 -2.75
CA GLY A 82 13.94 1.21 -4.20
C GLY A 82 12.51 0.98 -4.70
N ILE A 83 12.45 0.45 -5.91
CA ILE A 83 11.21 0.01 -6.55
C ILE A 83 10.70 -1.26 -5.87
N LEU A 84 9.40 -1.32 -5.59
CA LEU A 84 8.71 -2.56 -5.26
C LEU A 84 7.85 -3.01 -6.45
N TYR A 85 8.24 -4.10 -7.10
CA TYR A 85 7.55 -4.61 -8.29
C TYR A 85 7.07 -6.04 -8.09
N ILE A 86 5.77 -6.19 -7.83
CA ILE A 86 5.12 -7.45 -7.43
C ILE A 86 3.97 -7.84 -8.37
N SER A 87 3.98 -7.32 -9.60
CA SER A 87 2.96 -7.62 -10.62
C SER A 87 2.91 -9.11 -10.99
N GLU A 88 1.82 -9.54 -11.63
CA GLU A 88 1.66 -10.90 -12.17
C GLU A 88 1.71 -12.03 -11.12
N ASN A 89 1.19 -11.77 -9.92
CA ASN A 89 0.99 -12.74 -8.85
C ASN A 89 -0.53 -12.90 -8.58
N PRO A 90 -1.25 -13.78 -9.30
CA PRO A 90 -2.72 -13.89 -9.25
C PRO A 90 -3.33 -14.22 -7.89
N SER A 91 -2.52 -14.75 -6.96
CA SER A 91 -2.92 -15.13 -5.59
C SER A 91 -2.38 -14.16 -4.53
N PHE A 92 -1.72 -13.09 -4.94
CA PHE A 92 -1.14 -12.11 -4.03
C PHE A 92 -2.23 -11.38 -3.23
N LYS A 93 -1.92 -11.13 -1.97
CA LYS A 93 -2.71 -10.35 -1.03
C LYS A 93 -1.80 -9.36 -0.32
N LEU A 94 -2.33 -8.15 -0.18
CA LEU A 94 -1.76 -7.12 0.67
C LEU A 94 -1.98 -7.53 2.13
N ASN A 95 -0.94 -7.36 2.96
CA ASN A 95 -0.94 -7.78 4.37
C ASN A 95 -0.46 -6.68 5.32
N GLY A 96 -0.43 -5.42 4.86
CA GLY A 96 0.05 -4.28 5.64
C GLY A 96 1.57 -4.10 5.62
N TYR A 97 2.29 -4.87 4.80
CA TYR A 97 3.72 -4.72 4.55
C TYR A 97 4.03 -4.59 3.05
N PRO A 98 5.08 -3.82 2.67
CA PRO A 98 5.86 -2.96 3.57
C PRO A 98 5.05 -1.79 4.11
N LYS A 99 5.62 -1.09 5.10
CA LYS A 99 5.05 0.17 5.61
C LYS A 99 5.37 1.34 4.69
N ARG A 100 6.55 1.32 4.06
CA ARG A 100 7.03 2.39 3.20
C ARG A 100 7.67 1.87 1.91
N VAL A 101 7.46 2.58 0.81
CA VAL A 101 8.15 2.38 -0.47
C VAL A 101 8.62 3.73 -1.02
N ASP A 102 9.93 3.93 -1.12
CA ASP A 102 10.50 5.20 -1.60
C ASP A 102 10.49 5.31 -3.12
N GLY A 103 10.62 4.17 -3.81
CA GLY A 103 10.49 4.09 -5.26
C GLY A 103 9.03 4.01 -5.73
N TYR A 104 8.82 3.60 -6.99
CA TYR A 104 7.47 3.29 -7.44
C TYR A 104 7.02 1.92 -6.92
N PHE A 105 5.72 1.78 -6.73
CA PHE A 105 5.04 0.54 -6.39
C PHE A 105 4.23 0.01 -7.57
N GLY A 106 4.65 -1.13 -8.13
CA GLY A 106 3.91 -1.82 -9.18
C GLY A 106 3.29 -3.12 -8.68
N CYS A 107 1.96 -3.18 -8.71
CA CYS A 107 1.15 -4.28 -8.22
C CYS A 107 -0.01 -4.56 -9.19
N SER A 108 0.35 -4.71 -10.47
CA SER A 108 -0.62 -4.91 -11.56
C SER A 108 -0.87 -6.39 -11.80
N HIS A 109 -2.04 -6.75 -12.35
CA HIS A 109 -2.37 -8.13 -12.73
C HIS A 109 -2.37 -9.15 -11.56
N ASN A 110 -2.79 -8.72 -10.35
CA ASN A 110 -2.76 -9.55 -9.13
C ASN A 110 -4.14 -10.05 -8.68
N ASN A 111 -5.20 -9.84 -9.46
CA ASN A 111 -6.59 -10.13 -9.08
C ASN A 111 -7.02 -9.48 -7.74
N LEU A 112 -6.41 -8.37 -7.35
CA LEU A 112 -6.77 -7.68 -6.11
C LEU A 112 -8.19 -7.12 -6.20
N SER A 113 -9.01 -7.38 -5.20
CA SER A 113 -10.37 -6.82 -5.06
C SER A 113 -10.47 -5.76 -3.97
N SER A 114 -9.42 -5.61 -3.16
CA SER A 114 -9.34 -4.67 -2.04
C SER A 114 -7.90 -4.14 -1.95
N LEU A 115 -7.77 -2.90 -1.48
CA LEU A 115 -6.50 -2.22 -1.19
C LEU A 115 -6.18 -2.19 0.30
N GLN A 116 -6.96 -2.88 1.13
CA GLN A 116 -6.67 -3.02 2.55
C GLN A 116 -5.29 -3.68 2.74
N GLY A 117 -4.45 -3.05 3.55
CA GLY A 117 -3.08 -3.50 3.78
C GLY A 117 -2.07 -3.03 2.73
N MET A 118 -2.40 -2.05 1.89
CA MET A 118 -1.37 -1.31 1.15
C MET A 118 -0.34 -0.69 2.10
N PRO A 119 0.89 -0.47 1.63
CA PRO A 119 1.83 0.41 2.32
C PRO A 119 1.22 1.76 2.68
N GLU A 120 1.70 2.35 3.77
CA GLU A 120 1.16 3.58 4.35
C GLU A 120 1.80 4.82 3.68
N GLU A 121 3.08 4.70 3.32
CA GLU A 121 3.89 5.79 2.74
C GLU A 121 4.45 5.41 1.37
N PHE A 122 4.34 6.33 0.41
CA PHE A 122 4.91 6.22 -0.93
C PHE A 122 5.49 7.57 -1.38
N ASP A 123 6.73 7.57 -1.85
CA ASP A 123 7.34 8.76 -2.46
C ASP A 123 7.25 8.74 -4.00
N GLY A 124 6.97 7.57 -4.60
CA GLY A 124 6.92 7.36 -6.05
C GLY A 124 5.53 7.16 -6.66
N ASP A 125 5.52 6.59 -7.87
CA ASP A 125 4.29 6.24 -8.60
C ASP A 125 3.63 4.97 -8.04
N ILE A 126 2.31 4.86 -8.17
CA ILE A 126 1.52 3.68 -7.79
C ILE A 126 0.80 3.12 -9.02
N TYR A 127 1.12 1.87 -9.39
CA TYR A 127 0.54 1.16 -10.53
C TYR A 127 -0.27 -0.06 -10.07
N LEU A 128 -1.59 0.03 -10.13
CA LEU A 128 -2.57 -0.98 -9.69
C LEU A 128 -3.42 -1.50 -10.85
N GLU A 129 -2.82 -1.58 -12.04
CA GLU A 129 -3.51 -1.83 -13.29
C GLU A 129 -4.04 -3.28 -13.38
N SER A 130 -5.13 -3.46 -14.12
CA SER A 130 -5.66 -4.78 -14.47
C SER A 130 -5.91 -5.68 -13.26
N ASN A 131 -6.46 -5.10 -12.20
CA ASN A 131 -6.94 -5.82 -11.01
C ASN A 131 -8.49 -5.92 -11.04
N LYS A 132 -9.09 -6.29 -9.92
CA LYS A 132 -10.55 -6.41 -9.73
C LYS A 132 -11.04 -5.41 -8.67
N ILE A 133 -10.38 -4.26 -8.56
CA ILE A 133 -10.64 -3.28 -7.50
C ILE A 133 -11.97 -2.58 -7.81
N SER A 134 -12.89 -2.57 -6.85
CA SER A 134 -14.17 -1.85 -6.93
C SER A 134 -14.31 -0.76 -5.85
N PHE A 135 -13.45 -0.78 -4.83
CA PHE A 135 -13.41 0.19 -3.74
C PHE A 135 -11.96 0.60 -3.47
N LEU A 136 -11.72 1.91 -3.32
CA LEU A 136 -10.37 2.47 -3.21
C LEU A 136 -9.91 2.69 -1.75
N GLY A 137 -10.75 2.33 -0.77
CA GLY A 137 -10.35 2.36 0.62
C GLY A 137 -9.11 1.50 0.87
N GLY A 138 -8.08 2.12 1.43
CA GLY A 138 -6.75 1.54 1.61
C GLY A 138 -5.66 2.24 0.81
N LEU A 139 -6.01 3.06 -0.20
CA LEU A 139 -5.04 3.99 -0.79
C LEU A 139 -4.49 4.96 0.26
N PRO A 140 -3.23 5.41 0.13
CA PRO A 140 -2.69 6.47 0.97
C PRO A 140 -3.48 7.77 0.75
N ASN A 141 -3.49 8.65 1.76
CA ASN A 141 -4.17 9.94 1.66
C ASN A 141 -3.56 10.84 0.59
N GLU A 142 -2.24 10.77 0.40
CA GLU A 142 -1.45 11.58 -0.51
C GLU A 142 -0.62 10.65 -1.40
N VAL A 143 -0.59 10.94 -2.71
CA VAL A 143 0.26 10.26 -3.69
C VAL A 143 1.12 11.32 -4.38
N MET A 144 2.43 11.28 -4.12
CA MET A 144 3.37 12.26 -4.68
C MET A 144 3.63 12.03 -6.18
N GLY A 145 3.51 10.78 -6.65
CA GLY A 145 3.68 10.39 -8.04
C GLY A 145 2.37 10.28 -8.83
N ASN A 146 2.43 9.50 -9.91
CA ASN A 146 1.29 9.08 -10.70
C ASN A 146 0.51 7.97 -9.97
N LEU A 147 -0.82 7.95 -10.16
CA LEU A 147 -1.68 6.85 -9.73
C LEU A 147 -2.37 6.23 -10.95
N SER A 148 -2.05 4.98 -11.26
CA SER A 148 -2.73 4.23 -12.32
C SER A 148 -3.65 3.16 -11.75
N LEU A 149 -4.95 3.32 -12.03
CA LEU A 149 -6.03 2.40 -11.71
C LEU A 149 -6.67 1.83 -12.99
N TYR A 150 -5.90 1.83 -14.09
CA TYR A 150 -6.33 1.37 -15.40
C TYR A 150 -6.91 -0.06 -15.35
N HIS A 151 -8.01 -0.29 -16.07
CA HIS A 151 -8.69 -1.60 -16.15
C HIS A 151 -8.98 -2.23 -14.77
N ASN A 152 -9.80 -1.56 -13.98
CA ASN A 152 -10.37 -2.13 -12.75
C ASN A 152 -11.91 -2.23 -12.85
N GLN A 153 -12.58 -2.46 -11.74
CA GLN A 153 -14.03 -2.62 -11.63
C GLN A 153 -14.66 -1.46 -10.85
N LEU A 154 -14.10 -0.25 -10.99
CA LEU A 154 -14.57 0.94 -10.27
C LEU A 154 -15.92 1.40 -10.82
N GLU A 155 -16.90 1.54 -9.93
CA GLU A 155 -18.21 2.14 -10.23
C GLU A 155 -18.28 3.63 -9.82
N ASN A 156 -17.49 3.97 -8.80
CA ASN A 156 -17.29 5.31 -8.25
C ASN A 156 -15.84 5.41 -7.73
N LEU A 157 -15.48 6.57 -7.17
CA LEU A 157 -14.14 6.84 -6.65
C LEU A 157 -14.12 6.99 -5.12
N ASN A 158 -15.03 6.31 -4.43
CA ASN A 158 -15.06 6.35 -2.97
C ASN A 158 -13.77 5.77 -2.39
N GLY A 159 -13.13 6.54 -1.51
CA GLY A 159 -11.85 6.18 -0.89
C GLY A 159 -10.63 6.52 -1.74
N ILE A 160 -10.78 7.24 -2.86
CA ILE A 160 -9.60 7.73 -3.60
C ILE A 160 -8.76 8.68 -2.73
N SER A 161 -7.45 8.70 -2.99
CA SER A 161 -6.52 9.64 -2.36
C SER A 161 -6.99 11.09 -2.50
N LYS A 162 -6.81 11.87 -1.43
CA LYS A 162 -7.20 13.28 -1.38
C LYS A 162 -6.29 14.13 -2.27
N GLU A 163 -4.99 13.87 -2.23
CA GLU A 163 -4.02 14.55 -3.08
C GLU A 163 -3.29 13.56 -3.98
N ILE A 164 -3.21 13.88 -5.29
CA ILE A 164 -2.36 13.16 -6.25
C ILE A 164 -1.59 14.22 -7.04
N SER A 165 -0.30 14.34 -6.78
CA SER A 165 0.54 15.37 -7.40
C SER A 165 0.95 15.02 -8.84
N GLY A 166 0.89 13.73 -9.22
CA GLY A 166 1.08 13.26 -10.59
C GLY A 166 -0.21 13.08 -11.39
N ASN A 167 -0.16 12.21 -12.40
CA ASN A 167 -1.30 11.88 -13.25
C ASN A 167 -2.18 10.80 -12.61
N LEU A 168 -3.49 10.96 -12.73
CA LEU A 168 -4.47 9.93 -12.38
C LEU A 168 -4.99 9.24 -13.65
N ASN A 169 -4.74 7.93 -13.78
CA ASN A 169 -5.27 7.11 -14.88
C ASN A 169 -6.41 6.21 -14.41
N LEU A 170 -7.63 6.53 -14.82
CA LEU A 170 -8.85 5.75 -14.56
C LEU A 170 -9.35 4.99 -15.79
N GLY A 171 -8.58 4.97 -16.88
CA GLY A 171 -8.99 4.37 -18.15
C GLY A 171 -9.43 2.91 -18.01
N GLY A 172 -10.37 2.47 -18.85
CA GLY A 172 -10.84 1.07 -18.86
C GLY A 172 -11.74 0.65 -17.69
N ASN A 173 -12.03 1.54 -16.74
CA ASN A 173 -13.09 1.33 -15.75
C ASN A 173 -14.46 1.62 -16.37
N ASN A 174 -14.98 0.65 -17.13
CA ASN A 174 -16.18 0.84 -17.95
C ASN A 174 -17.48 1.04 -17.13
N GLN A 175 -17.46 0.69 -15.84
CA GLN A 175 -18.59 0.85 -14.92
C GLN A 175 -18.58 2.18 -14.16
N LEU A 176 -17.50 2.96 -14.27
CA LEU A 176 -17.36 4.24 -13.58
C LEU A 176 -18.37 5.23 -14.17
N THR A 177 -19.25 5.79 -13.35
CA THR A 177 -20.32 6.68 -13.83
C THR A 177 -20.15 8.15 -13.43
N SER A 178 -19.20 8.43 -12.54
CA SER A 178 -19.04 9.75 -11.94
C SER A 178 -17.59 10.03 -11.52
N LEU A 179 -17.18 11.28 -11.67
CA LEU A 179 -15.91 11.83 -11.16
C LEU A 179 -16.14 12.86 -10.05
N GLU A 180 -17.33 12.88 -9.42
CA GLU A 180 -17.69 13.89 -8.40
C GLU A 180 -16.72 13.90 -7.22
N ALA A 181 -16.17 12.74 -6.83
CA ALA A 181 -15.17 12.65 -5.76
C ALA A 181 -13.87 13.43 -6.08
N LEU A 182 -13.63 13.76 -7.35
CA LEU A 182 -12.46 14.55 -7.75
C LEU A 182 -12.71 16.07 -7.67
N LYS A 183 -13.94 16.52 -7.39
CA LYS A 183 -14.26 17.94 -7.32
C LYS A 183 -13.78 18.54 -5.99
N GLY A 184 -12.85 19.49 -6.08
CA GLY A 184 -12.31 20.22 -4.93
C GLY A 184 -10.90 19.80 -4.50
N GLU A 185 -10.37 18.74 -5.10
CA GLU A 185 -9.07 18.18 -4.78
C GLU A 185 -7.96 18.68 -5.73
N ARG A 186 -6.71 18.61 -5.26
CA ARG A 186 -5.52 19.08 -6.00
C ARG A 186 -4.94 17.94 -6.84
N TYR A 187 -5.39 17.85 -8.10
CA TYR A 187 -4.81 16.94 -9.09
C TYR A 187 -4.00 17.72 -10.15
N SER A 188 -2.86 17.18 -10.57
CA SER A 188 -2.03 17.81 -11.60
C SER A 188 -2.72 17.83 -12.97
N ARG A 189 -2.45 18.88 -13.76
CA ARG A 189 -3.17 19.25 -14.99
C ARG A 189 -3.04 18.25 -16.16
N ASN A 190 -2.20 17.23 -16.03
CA ASN A 190 -1.90 16.27 -17.09
C ASN A 190 -2.77 14.99 -17.02
N ASN A 191 -3.99 15.09 -16.46
CA ASN A 191 -5.03 14.05 -16.39
C ASN A 191 -5.62 13.63 -17.76
N ASP A 192 -4.77 13.43 -18.77
CA ASP A 192 -5.13 13.23 -20.18
C ASP A 192 -5.23 11.74 -20.60
N SER A 193 -5.13 10.79 -19.67
CA SER A 193 -5.20 9.36 -20.00
C SER A 193 -6.62 8.76 -19.99
N CYS A 194 -7.65 9.55 -19.67
CA CYS A 194 -9.05 9.19 -19.91
C CYS A 194 -9.37 9.17 -21.42
N ARG A 195 -8.75 8.25 -22.17
CA ARG A 195 -8.98 7.99 -23.61
C ARG A 195 -10.28 7.23 -23.90
N ASN A 196 -11.25 7.26 -22.99
CA ASN A 196 -12.61 6.89 -23.33
C ASN A 196 -13.34 8.18 -23.75
N SER A 197 -13.71 8.27 -25.03
CA SER A 197 -14.21 9.46 -25.73
C SER A 197 -15.41 10.16 -25.07
N ASN A 198 -16.06 9.51 -24.10
CA ASN A 198 -17.17 10.06 -23.33
C ASN A 198 -16.73 10.99 -22.17
N TRP A 199 -15.49 10.90 -21.67
CA TRP A 199 -15.05 11.62 -20.46
C TRP A 199 -14.35 12.95 -20.72
N ARG A 200 -13.96 13.22 -21.98
CA ARG A 200 -13.36 14.51 -22.38
C ARG A 200 -14.21 15.70 -21.94
N LYS A 201 -15.56 15.59 -21.96
CA LYS A 201 -16.46 16.69 -21.57
C LYS A 201 -16.51 16.99 -20.07
N TYR A 202 -16.12 16.05 -19.21
CA TYR A 202 -16.16 16.23 -17.75
C TYR A 202 -14.85 16.81 -17.21
N LEU A 203 -13.69 16.44 -17.80
CA LEU A 203 -12.38 16.99 -17.46
C LEU A 203 -12.29 18.52 -17.66
N TYR A 204 -12.87 19.06 -18.74
CA TYR A 204 -12.91 20.51 -19.00
C TYR A 204 -13.76 21.32 -18.00
N LYS A 205 -14.63 20.68 -17.20
CA LYS A 205 -15.49 21.37 -16.22
C LYS A 205 -14.92 21.38 -14.80
N ILE A 206 -13.95 20.51 -14.49
CA ILE A 206 -13.46 20.29 -13.12
C ILE A 206 -12.15 21.04 -12.87
N ILE A 207 -11.33 21.28 -13.90
CA ILE A 207 -10.04 21.99 -13.79
C ILE A 207 -10.24 23.46 -14.23
N PRO A 208 -10.22 24.46 -13.33
CA PRO A 208 -10.30 25.85 -13.75
C PRO A 208 -9.02 26.22 -14.51
N ASN A 209 -9.18 26.60 -15.78
CA ASN A 209 -8.13 27.19 -16.61
C ASN A 209 -7.47 28.35 -15.83
N ARG A 210 -6.20 28.22 -15.41
CA ARG A 210 -5.38 29.43 -15.28
C ARG A 210 -4.67 29.65 -16.62
N PRO A 211 -4.72 30.87 -17.17
CA PRO A 211 -4.01 31.19 -18.39
C PRO A 211 -2.51 30.99 -18.18
N TYR A 212 -1.85 30.45 -19.21
CA TYR A 212 -0.40 30.37 -19.29
C TYR A 212 0.21 31.75 -19.04
N ARG A 213 1.15 31.85 -18.09
CA ARG A 213 2.15 32.91 -18.01
C ARG A 213 3.51 32.24 -17.92
#